data_AF-A0A2A7AMB3-F1
#
_entry.id   AF-A0A2A7AMB3-F1
#
_cell.length_a   1.000
_cell.length_b   1.000
_cell.length_c   1.000
_cell.angle_alpha   90.00
_cell.angle_beta   90.00
_cell.angle_gamma   90.00
#
_symmetry.space_group_name_H-M   'P 1'
#
loop_
_entity.id
_entity.type
_entity.pdbx_description
1 polymer ?
#
loop_
_entity_poly.entity_id
_entity_poly.type
_entity_poly.pdbx_seq_one_letter_code
_entity_poly.pdbx_strand_id
1 'polypeptide(L)'
;MTTIWDGIREVLLPDIKNYLDITWADEVTDSKIWGIAVGGMSYLDSKIGTPQDYTMPGMHRDLLMDYVRYARDGAADIFENNYRHLILAAQNERRVIAYAAQTSDSTDQ
;
A
#
# COMPACT_ATOMS: atom_id res chain seq x y z
N MET A 1 -3.58 1.59 18.93
CA MET A 1 -2.70 0.44 18.66
C MET A 1 -1.50 1.00 17.93
N THR A 2 -0.29 0.76 18.43
CA THR A 2 0.94 1.21 17.75
C THR A 2 1.28 0.22 16.64
N THR A 3 1.66 0.73 15.47
CA THR A 3 1.96 -0.07 14.27
C THR A 3 3.35 0.22 13.77
N ILE A 4 3.91 -0.69 12.94
CA ILE A 4 5.21 -0.48 12.29
C ILE A 4 5.22 0.75 11.35
N TRP A 5 4.05 1.27 11.00
CA TRP A 5 3.86 2.37 10.07
C TRP A 5 3.68 3.72 10.76
N ASP A 6 3.60 3.78 12.09
CA ASP A 6 3.30 5.03 12.78
C ASP A 6 4.36 6.11 12.53
N GLY A 7 5.60 5.71 12.22
CA GLY A 7 6.69 6.62 11.83
C GLY A 7 6.49 7.33 10.49
N ILE A 8 5.61 6.83 9.61
CA ILE A 8 5.30 7.45 8.31
C ILE A 8 3.92 8.12 8.29
N ARG A 9 3.15 8.07 9.39
CA ARG A 9 1.77 8.57 9.46
C ARG A 9 1.67 10.04 9.06
N GLU A 10 2.53 10.89 9.60
CA GLU A 10 2.53 12.34 9.34
C GLU A 10 2.79 12.69 7.86
N VAL A 11 3.48 11.81 7.13
CA VAL A 11 3.79 12.01 5.71
C VAL A 11 2.65 11.46 4.85
N LEU A 12 2.16 10.26 5.16
CA LEU A 12 1.24 9.53 4.27
C LEU A 12 -0.24 9.86 4.51
N LEU A 13 -0.65 10.11 5.75
CA LEU A 13 -2.05 10.38 6.08
C LEU A 13 -2.61 11.63 5.36
N PRO A 14 -1.88 12.76 5.26
CA PRO A 14 -2.34 13.91 4.49
C PRO A 14 -2.65 13.58 3.03
N ASP A 15 -1.80 12.78 2.39
CA ASP A 15 -1.98 12.39 1.00
C ASP A 15 -3.18 11.48 0.80
N ILE A 16 -3.38 10.52 1.70
CA ILE A 16 -4.57 9.65 1.70
C ILE A 16 -5.84 10.49 1.89
N LYS A 17 -5.84 11.42 2.84
CA LYS A 17 -6.98 12.30 3.09
C LYS A 17 -7.31 13.15 1.86
N ASN A 18 -6.29 13.73 1.23
CA ASN A 18 -6.45 14.48 0.00
C ASN A 18 -7.03 13.62 -1.14
N TYR A 19 -6.56 12.37 -1.29
CA TYR A 19 -7.11 11.42 -2.27
C TYR A 19 -8.59 11.07 -2.03
N LEU A 20 -9.04 11.13 -0.77
CA LEU A 20 -10.42 10.87 -0.36
C LEU A 20 -11.30 12.13 -0.32
N ASP A 21 -10.79 13.27 -0.77
CA ASP A 21 -11.42 14.60 -0.68
C ASP A 21 -11.76 15.02 0.77
N ILE A 22 -10.98 14.56 1.75
CA ILE A 22 -11.09 14.93 3.17
C ILE A 22 -10.15 16.10 3.46
N THR A 23 -10.69 17.31 3.51
CA THR A 23 -9.91 18.56 3.66
C THR A 23 -9.93 19.17 5.06
N TRP A 24 -10.65 18.56 6.01
CA TRP A 24 -10.78 19.04 7.38
C TRP A 24 -9.89 18.28 8.38
N ALA A 25 -9.61 18.89 9.53
CA ALA A 25 -8.92 18.26 10.64
C ALA A 25 -9.95 17.65 11.61
N ASP A 26 -9.89 16.34 11.79
CA ASP A 26 -10.72 15.62 12.77
C ASP A 26 -9.99 14.35 13.22
N GLU A 27 -9.60 14.31 14.49
CA GLU A 27 -8.79 13.22 15.07
C GLU A 27 -9.45 11.84 14.97
N VAL A 28 -10.79 11.79 15.04
CA VAL A 28 -11.54 10.54 14.95
C VAL A 28 -11.49 10.01 13.51
N THR A 29 -11.75 10.87 12.52
CA THR A 29 -11.62 10.56 11.10
C THR A 29 -10.18 10.15 10.78
N ASP A 30 -9.19 10.90 11.27
CA ASP A 30 -7.78 10.66 11.01
C ASP A 30 -7.32 9.31 11.58
N SER A 31 -7.78 8.97 12.78
CA SER A 31 -7.52 7.67 13.38
C SER A 31 -8.20 6.52 12.61
N LYS A 32 -9.42 6.73 12.11
CA LYS A 32 -10.14 5.73 11.32
C LYS A 32 -9.50 5.49 9.96
N ILE A 33 -9.17 6.56 9.23
CA ILE A 33 -8.50 6.47 7.92
C ILE A 33 -7.12 5.85 8.08
N TRP A 34 -6.37 6.22 9.12
CA TRP A 34 -5.08 5.59 9.41
C TRP A 34 -5.22 4.09 9.69
N GLY A 35 -6.22 3.67 10.47
CA GLY A 35 -6.48 2.25 10.70
C GLY A 35 -6.78 1.46 9.43
N ILE A 36 -7.55 2.04 8.50
CA ILE A 36 -7.83 1.44 7.19
C ILE A 36 -6.52 1.35 6.36
N ALA A 37 -5.72 2.41 6.34
CA ALA A 37 -4.45 2.45 5.63
C ALA A 37 -3.47 1.39 6.16
N VAL A 38 -3.35 1.24 7.48
CA VAL A 38 -2.55 0.16 8.10
C VAL A 38 -3.01 -1.21 7.62
N GLY A 39 -4.33 -1.46 7.59
CA GLY A 39 -4.88 -2.72 7.08
C GLY A 39 -4.53 -2.94 5.60
N GLY A 40 -4.60 -1.89 4.78
CA GLY A 40 -4.22 -1.91 3.36
C GLY A 40 -2.74 -2.22 3.14
N MET A 41 -1.84 -1.55 3.88
CA MET A 41 -0.40 -1.80 3.81
C MET A 41 -0.07 -3.24 4.21
N SER A 42 -0.65 -3.76 5.29
CA SER A 42 -0.46 -5.16 5.68
C SER A 42 -1.01 -6.15 4.64
N TYR A 43 -2.17 -5.85 4.05
CA TYR A 43 -2.74 -6.67 2.98
C TYR A 43 -1.83 -6.69 1.74
N LEU A 44 -1.38 -5.53 1.27
CA LEU A 44 -0.55 -5.40 0.08
C LEU A 44 0.83 -6.02 0.29
N ASP A 45 1.48 -5.79 1.43
CA ASP A 45 2.75 -6.46 1.78
C ASP A 45 2.61 -7.98 1.76
N SER A 46 1.51 -8.51 2.31
CA SER A 46 1.24 -9.96 2.30
C SER A 46 1.02 -10.50 0.89
N LYS A 47 0.32 -9.75 0.02
CA LYS A 47 0.07 -10.18 -1.36
C LYS A 47 1.33 -10.05 -2.22
N ILE A 48 2.08 -8.95 -2.11
CA ILE A 48 3.30 -8.72 -2.89
C ILE A 48 4.44 -9.62 -2.39
N GLY A 49 4.47 -9.92 -1.10
CA GLY A 49 5.41 -10.82 -0.44
C GLY A 49 6.65 -10.13 0.13
N THR A 50 6.66 -8.80 0.22
CA THR A 50 7.72 -8.01 0.87
C THR A 50 7.16 -6.64 1.28
N PRO A 51 7.68 -6.03 2.36
CA PRO A 51 7.35 -4.65 2.70
C PRO A 51 7.57 -3.69 1.53
N GLN A 52 6.61 -2.80 1.30
CA GLN A 52 6.70 -1.73 0.31
C GLN A 52 6.97 -0.37 0.97
N ASP A 53 7.49 0.57 0.20
CA ASP A 53 7.60 1.97 0.62
C ASP A 53 6.41 2.80 0.10
N TYR A 54 5.32 2.82 0.86
CA TYR A 54 4.10 3.55 0.50
C TYR A 54 4.25 5.08 0.50
N THR A 55 5.38 5.62 0.97
CA THR A 55 5.65 7.05 0.91
C THR A 55 6.17 7.49 -0.46
N MET A 56 6.63 6.56 -1.29
CA MET A 56 7.14 6.84 -2.63
C MET A 56 6.05 6.65 -3.70
N PRO A 57 6.09 7.41 -4.82
CA PRO A 57 5.21 7.17 -5.95
C PRO A 57 5.48 5.80 -6.57
N GLY A 58 4.42 5.12 -7.01
CA GLY A 58 4.49 3.82 -7.67
C GLY A 58 3.24 2.99 -7.47
N MET A 59 3.18 1.84 -8.14
CA MET A 59 2.00 0.98 -8.15
C MET A 59 1.55 0.52 -6.75
N HIS A 60 2.49 0.29 -5.82
CA HIS A 60 2.16 -0.07 -4.43
C HIS A 60 1.40 1.06 -3.70
N ARG A 61 1.75 2.32 -3.97
CA ARG A 61 1.08 3.49 -3.41
C ARG A 61 -0.29 3.70 -4.06
N ASP A 62 -0.39 3.56 -5.38
CA ASP A 62 -1.68 3.66 -6.09
C ASP A 62 -2.67 2.60 -5.60
N LEU A 63 -2.20 1.36 -5.45
CA LEU A 63 -3.00 0.26 -4.90
C LEU A 63 -3.46 0.54 -3.46
N LEU A 64 -2.61 1.16 -2.62
CA LEU A 64 -3.00 1.54 -1.27
C LEU A 64 -4.10 2.61 -1.28
N MET A 65 -3.95 3.64 -2.12
CA MET A 65 -4.94 4.73 -2.22
C MET A 65 -6.32 4.18 -2.63
N ASP A 66 -6.36 3.32 -3.65
CA ASP A 66 -7.59 2.67 -4.08
C ASP A 66 -8.13 1.70 -3.02
N TYR A 67 -7.27 0.90 -2.37
CA TYR A 67 -7.72 0.02 -1.28
C TYR A 67 -8.42 0.83 -0.19
N VAL A 68 -7.83 1.94 0.26
CA VAL A 68 -8.39 2.77 1.32
C VAL A 68 -9.74 3.35 0.90
N ARG A 69 -9.87 3.82 -0.35
CA ARG A 69 -11.13 4.33 -0.90
C ARG A 69 -12.24 3.27 -0.85
N TYR A 70 -11.98 2.07 -1.36
CA TYR A 70 -12.96 0.99 -1.34
C TYR A 70 -13.27 0.51 0.08
N ALA A 71 -12.25 0.32 0.92
CA ALA A 71 -12.42 -0.19 2.28
C ALA A 71 -13.18 0.78 3.18
N ARG A 72 -12.99 2.10 2.99
CA ARG A 72 -13.78 3.14 3.67
C ARG A 72 -15.28 2.98 3.41
N ASP A 73 -15.64 2.60 2.19
CA ASP A 73 -17.03 2.44 1.74
C ASP A 73 -17.56 1.00 1.91
N GLY A 74 -16.80 0.13 2.61
CA GLY A 74 -17.20 -1.24 2.88
C GLY A 74 -17.10 -2.19 1.67
N ALA A 75 -16.33 -1.83 0.66
CA ALA A 75 -16.24 -2.53 -0.63
C ALA A 75 -14.85 -3.16 -0.90
N ALA A 76 -14.16 -3.61 0.15
CA ALA A 76 -12.80 -4.18 0.02
C ALA A 76 -12.76 -5.46 -0.84
N ASP A 77 -13.84 -6.23 -0.89
CA ASP A 77 -14.01 -7.39 -1.77
C ASP A 77 -14.08 -7.00 -3.26
N ILE A 78 -14.72 -5.86 -3.56
CA ILE A 78 -14.75 -5.29 -4.91
C ILE A 78 -13.36 -4.82 -5.33
N PHE A 79 -12.60 -4.19 -4.42
CA PHE A 79 -11.21 -3.84 -4.68
C PHE A 79 -10.38 -5.06 -5.09
N GLU A 80 -10.44 -6.16 -4.33
CA GLU A 80 -9.64 -7.34 -4.65
C GLU A 80 -9.98 -7.92 -6.02
N ASN A 81 -11.26 -7.89 -6.42
CA ASN A 81 -11.67 -8.33 -7.75
C ASN A 81 -11.18 -7.38 -8.86
N ASN A 82 -11.34 -6.07 -8.68
CA ASN A 82 -10.98 -5.06 -9.69
C ASN A 82 -9.47 -4.95 -9.87
N TYR A 83 -8.69 -5.02 -8.79
CA TYR A 83 -7.26 -4.75 -8.81
C TYR A 83 -6.39 -6.02 -8.79
N ARG A 84 -7.00 -7.22 -8.83
CA ARG A 84 -6.27 -8.50 -8.86
C ARG A 84 -5.15 -8.51 -9.91
N HIS A 85 -5.42 -8.02 -11.11
CA HIS A 85 -4.46 -8.00 -12.21
C HIS A 85 -3.24 -7.11 -11.91
N LEU A 86 -3.43 -5.98 -11.24
CA LEU A 86 -2.34 -5.09 -10.81
C LEU A 86 -1.57 -5.68 -9.63
N ILE A 87 -2.23 -6.35 -8.68
CA ILE A 87 -1.55 -7.07 -7.60
C ILE A 87 -0.65 -8.17 -8.17
N LEU A 88 -1.14 -8.92 -9.17
CA LEU A 88 -0.33 -9.93 -9.88
C LEU A 88 0.84 -9.28 -10.64
N ALA A 89 0.65 -8.12 -11.26
CA ALA A 89 1.73 -7.37 -11.90
C ALA A 89 2.81 -6.97 -10.87
N ALA A 90 2.41 -6.48 -9.70
CA ALA A 90 3.32 -6.12 -8.60
C ALA A 90 4.14 -7.31 -8.11
N GLN A 91 3.49 -8.46 -7.93
CA GLN A 91 4.16 -9.71 -7.59
C GLN A 91 5.19 -10.13 -8.65
N ASN A 92 4.83 -10.00 -9.94
CA ASN A 92 5.71 -10.39 -11.04
C ASN A 92 6.91 -9.45 -11.18
N GLU A 93 6.70 -8.13 -11.09
CA GLU A 93 7.76 -7.13 -11.12
C GLU A 93 8.81 -7.40 -10.02
N ARG A 94 8.34 -7.67 -8.79
CA ARG A 94 9.22 -8.08 -7.69
C ARG A 94 10.03 -9.34 -8.02
N ARG A 95 9.39 -10.37 -8.59
CA ARG A 95 10.08 -11.64 -8.93
C ARG A 95 11.15 -11.44 -9.99
N VAL A 96 10.91 -10.57 -10.98
CA VAL A 96 11.90 -10.21 -12.00
C VAL A 96 13.10 -9.50 -11.37
N ILE A 97 12.86 -8.52 -10.49
CA ILE A 97 13.93 -7.81 -9.78
C ILE A 97 14.76 -8.77 -8.92
N ALA A 98 14.10 -9.66 -8.16
CA ALA A 98 14.77 -10.64 -7.32
C ALA A 98 15.62 -11.63 -8.15
N TYR A 99 15.12 -12.06 -9.31
CA TYR A 99 15.88 -12.91 -10.22
C TYR A 99 17.11 -12.18 -10.78
N ALA A 100 16.95 -10.94 -11.23
CA ALA A 100 18.05 -10.14 -11.77
C ALA A 100 19.19 -9.98 -10.76
N ALA A 101 18.86 -9.70 -9.49
CA ALA A 101 19.84 -9.59 -8.40
C ALA A 101 20.59 -10.91 -8.13
N GLN A 102 19.90 -12.06 -8.19
CA GLN A 102 20.55 -13.37 -8.03
C GLN A 102 21.53 -13.68 -9.16
N THR A 103 21.18 -13.33 -10.41
CA THR A 103 22.09 -13.53 -11.55
C THR A 103 23.30 -12.59 -11.55
N SER A 104 23.16 -11.35 -11.08
CA SER A 104 24.32 -10.46 -10.94
C SER A 104 25.30 -10.98 -9.90
N ASP A 105 24.81 -11.42 -8.73
CA ASP A 105 25.66 -11.97 -7.66
C ASP A 105 26.37 -13.27 -8.07
N SER A 106 25.79 -14.03 -9.01
CA SER A 106 26.38 -15.28 -9.53
C SER A 106 27.42 -15.07 -10.63
N THR A 107 27.49 -13.87 -11.24
CA THR A 107 28.40 -13.57 -12.36
C THR A 107 29.70 -12.90 -11.87
N ASP A 108 29.71 -12.37 -10.65
CA ASP A 108 30.85 -11.71 -10.01
C ASP A 108 31.65 -12.64 -9.06
N GLN A 109 31.41 -13.96 -9.08
CA GLN A 109 32.19 -15.01 -8.38
C GLN A 109 32.89 -15.94 -9.37
#